data_AF-A0A5C0XSI9-F1
#
_entry.id   AF-A0A5C0XSI9-F1
#
_cell.length_a   1.000
_cell.length_b   1.000
_cell.length_c   1.000
_cell.angle_alpha   90.00
_cell.angle_beta   90.00
_cell.angle_gamma   90.00
#
_symmetry.space_group_name_H-M   'P 1'
#
loop_
_entity.id
_entity.type
_entity.pdbx_description
1 polymer ?
#
loop_
_entity_poly.entity_id
_entity_poly.type
_entity_poly.pdbx_seq_one_letter_code
_entity_poly.pdbx_strand_id
1 'polypeptide(L)'
;MYAIQLIAILFLIWMAGVVVYQYYKKHFEIFDLVTWLFFIGILFIIALEPVKISMEIKDLLGLGRGLDALFVLGIGGSYLLLFKLYLDIDRLEREITKLTRKIAFKLEEIEEVLEKDRK
;
A
#
# COMPACT_ATOMS: atom_id res chain seq x y z
N MET A 1 -6.93 29.76 6.49
CA MET A 1 -6.22 28.62 7.14
C MET A 1 -7.15 27.44 7.40
N TYR A 2 -8.31 27.61 8.04
CA TYR A 2 -9.21 26.48 8.37
C TYR A 2 -9.90 25.79 7.18
N ALA A 3 -10.11 26.46 6.04
CA ALA A 3 -10.79 25.86 4.89
C ALA A 3 -10.02 24.68 4.27
N ILE A 4 -8.70 24.83 4.09
CA ILE A 4 -7.84 23.77 3.54
C ILE A 4 -7.75 22.60 4.53
N GLN A 5 -7.65 22.90 5.82
CA GLN A 5 -7.63 21.90 6.88
C GLN A 5 -8.94 21.09 6.94
N LEU A 6 -10.08 21.76 6.83
CA LEU A 6 -11.39 21.09 6.81
C LEU A 6 -11.52 20.16 5.59
N ILE A 7 -11.09 20.62 4.41
CA ILE A 7 -11.08 19.81 3.19
C ILE A 7 -10.18 18.57 3.37
N ALA A 8 -8.99 18.74 3.95
CA ALA A 8 -8.07 17.65 4.22
C ALA A 8 -8.67 16.61 5.19
N ILE A 9 -9.30 17.07 6.28
CA ILE A 9 -9.97 16.20 7.25
C ILE A 9 -11.13 15.44 6.61
N LEU A 10 -11.99 16.11 5.84
CA LEU A 10 -13.10 15.47 5.13
C LEU A 10 -12.60 14.42 4.14
N PHE A 11 -11.52 14.72 3.41
CA PHE A 11 -10.90 13.78 2.50
C PHE A 11 -10.35 12.55 3.23
N LEU A 12 -9.68 12.72 4.37
CA LEU A 12 -9.16 11.61 5.18
C LEU A 12 -10.29 10.72 5.73
N ILE A 13 -11.41 11.31 6.16
CA ILE A 13 -12.60 10.56 6.60
C ILE A 13 -13.19 9.77 5.44
N TRP A 14 -13.34 10.38 4.27
CA TRP A 14 -13.80 9.70 3.07
C TRP A 14 -12.88 8.53 2.69
N MET A 15 -11.56 8.75 2.74
CA MET A 15 -10.56 7.73 2.43
C MET A 15 -10.60 6.56 3.43
N ALA A 16 -10.78 6.83 4.73
CA ALA A 16 -11.03 5.80 5.73
C ALA A 16 -12.29 4.98 5.41
N GLY A 17 -13.38 5.64 5.00
CA GLY A 17 -14.60 4.99 4.57
C GLY A 17 -14.39 4.05 3.37
N VAL A 18 -13.59 4.48 2.39
CA VAL A 18 -13.23 3.65 1.22
C VAL A 18 -12.40 2.42 1.62
N VAL A 19 -11.42 2.58 2.50
CA VAL A 19 -10.60 1.45 3.00
C VAL A 19 -11.47 0.43 3.75
N VAL A 20 -12.33 0.90 4.64
CA VAL A 20 -13.28 0.03 5.36
C VAL A 20 -14.25 -0.66 4.40
N TYR A 21 -14.77 0.06 3.40
CA TYR A 21 -15.64 -0.51 2.37
C TYR A 21 -14.94 -1.60 1.55
N GLN A 22 -13.68 -1.42 1.19
CA GLN A 22 -12.91 -2.43 0.47
C GLN A 22 -12.64 -3.70 1.31
N TYR A 23 -12.45 -3.56 2.62
CA TYR A 23 -12.39 -4.69 3.54
C TYR A 23 -13.70 -5.49 3.56
N TYR A 24 -14.86 -4.83 3.61
CA TYR A 24 -16.15 -5.53 3.55
C TYR A 24 -16.37 -6.30 2.24
N LYS A 25 -15.75 -5.87 1.13
CA LYS A 25 -15.79 -6.60 -0.15
C LYS A 25 -14.86 -7.82 -0.22
N LYS A 26 -14.19 -8.21 0.88
CA LYS A 26 -13.23 -9.33 0.96
C LYS A 26 -12.03 -9.21 0.00
N HIS A 27 -11.72 -8.01 -0.46
CA HIS A 27 -10.51 -7.76 -1.26
C HIS A 27 -9.28 -7.47 -0.39
N PHE A 28 -9.44 -7.30 0.92
CA PHE A 28 -8.39 -6.92 1.86
C PHE A 28 -8.29 -7.94 2.99
N GLU A 29 -7.07 -8.33 3.34
CA GLU A 29 -6.82 -9.03 4.58
C GLU A 29 -6.93 -8.05 5.77
N ILE A 30 -7.14 -8.58 6.97
CA ILE A 30 -7.29 -7.75 8.17
C ILE A 30 -6.02 -6.95 8.48
N PHE A 31 -4.86 -7.50 8.11
CA PHE A 31 -3.57 -6.83 8.26
C PHE A 31 -3.46 -5.59 7.36
N ASP A 32 -3.97 -5.67 6.14
CA ASP A 32 -4.00 -4.53 5.22
C ASP A 32 -4.92 -3.43 5.74
N LEU A 33 -6.11 -3.78 6.24
CA LEU A 33 -7.03 -2.82 6.84
C LEU A 33 -6.37 -2.05 7.99
N VAL A 34 -5.73 -2.76 8.92
CA VAL A 34 -5.06 -2.15 10.08
C VAL A 34 -3.91 -1.25 9.64
N THR A 35 -3.11 -1.69 8.66
CA THR A 35 -1.99 -0.90 8.12
C THR A 35 -2.49 0.41 7.51
N TRP A 36 -3.55 0.36 6.71
CA TRP A 36 -4.11 1.54 6.06
C TRP A 36 -4.79 2.49 7.06
N LEU A 37 -5.56 1.96 8.00
CA LEU A 37 -6.18 2.78 9.06
C LEU A 37 -5.12 3.43 9.95
N PHE A 38 -4.03 2.74 10.26
CA PHE A 38 -2.91 3.30 11.01
C PHE A 38 -2.26 4.47 10.26
N PHE A 39 -2.01 4.31 8.96
CA PHE A 39 -1.43 5.37 8.13
C PHE A 39 -2.36 6.58 8.01
N ILE A 40 -3.67 6.36 7.81
CA ILE A 40 -4.68 7.41 7.82
C ILE A 40 -4.75 8.11 9.19
N GLY A 41 -4.66 7.35 10.28
CA GLY A 41 -4.63 7.89 11.63
C GLY A 41 -3.45 8.85 11.86
N ILE A 42 -2.25 8.48 11.40
CA ILE A 42 -1.08 9.38 11.44
C ILE A 42 -1.36 10.66 10.66
N LEU A 43 -1.86 10.56 9.42
CA LEU A 43 -2.18 11.74 8.60
C LEU A 43 -3.27 12.61 9.23
N PHE A 44 -4.24 11.99 9.92
CA PHE A 44 -5.30 12.70 10.62
C PHE A 44 -4.75 13.53 11.79
N ILE A 45 -3.84 12.95 12.59
CA ILE A 45 -3.14 13.67 13.66
C ILE A 45 -2.34 14.84 13.08
N ILE A 46 -1.63 14.63 11.96
CA ILE A 46 -0.89 15.69 11.25
C ILE A 46 -1.84 16.80 10.78
N ALA A 47 -3.03 16.45 10.29
CA ALA A 47 -4.03 17.40 9.82
C ALA A 47 -4.71 18.21 10.93
N LEU A 48 -4.71 17.74 12.19
CA LEU A 48 -5.27 18.50 13.32
C LEU A 48 -4.40 19.71 13.68
N GLU A 49 -3.07 19.54 13.69
CA GLU A 49 -2.13 20.60 14.07
C GLU A 49 -0.96 20.71 13.07
N PRO A 50 -1.23 21.10 11.81
CA PRO A 50 -0.25 21.02 10.74
C PRO A 50 0.96 21.93 10.97
N VAL A 51 0.75 23.10 11.59
CA VAL A 51 1.80 24.10 11.82
C VAL A 51 2.76 23.64 12.92
N LYS A 52 2.23 23.10 14.03
CA LYS A 52 3.04 22.63 15.15
C LYS A 52 3.88 21.42 14.76
N ILE A 53 3.25 20.42 14.14
CA ILE A 53 3.92 19.18 13.73
C ILE A 53 4.99 19.47 12.67
N SER A 54 4.70 20.36 11.73
CA SER A 54 5.67 20.79 10.72
C SER A 54 6.91 21.46 11.33
N MET A 55 6.76 22.24 12.40
CA MET A 55 7.89 22.84 13.13
C MET A 55 8.68 21.82 13.95
N GLU A 56 8.01 20.88 14.62
CA GLU A 56 8.71 19.81 15.36
C GLU A 56 9.55 18.92 14.42
N ILE A 57 8.99 18.54 13.27
CA ILE A 57 9.71 17.76 12.25
C ILE A 57 10.88 18.57 11.65
N LYS A 58 10.68 19.87 11.44
CA LYS A 58 11.73 20.79 10.99
C LYS A 58 12.94 20.74 11.92
N ASP A 59 12.70 20.90 13.22
CA ASP A 59 13.76 20.98 14.22
C ASP A 59 14.49 19.64 14.38
N LEU A 60 13.77 18.52 14.21
CA LEU A 60 14.36 17.18 14.18
C LEU A 60 15.27 16.96 12.95
N LEU A 61 14.82 17.39 11.77
CA LEU A 61 15.53 17.16 10.51
C LEU A 61 16.56 18.27 10.17
N GLY A 62 16.57 19.38 10.91
CA GLY A 62 17.48 20.51 10.68
C GLY A 62 17.19 21.29 9.39
N LEU A 63 15.98 21.23 8.86
CA LEU A 63 15.59 21.88 7.60
C LEU A 63 15.14 23.33 7.83
N GLY A 64 15.30 24.22 6.86
CA GLY A 64 14.99 25.65 7.04
C GLY A 64 13.49 25.94 7.21
N ARG A 65 12.63 25.12 6.58
CA ARG A 65 11.17 25.27 6.54
C ARG A 65 10.49 23.95 6.88
N GLY A 66 9.45 24.00 7.70
CA GLY A 66 8.73 22.78 8.10
C GLY A 66 7.96 22.11 6.96
N LEU A 67 7.57 22.86 5.92
CA LEU A 67 6.93 22.28 4.74
C LEU A 67 7.91 21.41 3.94
N ASP A 68 9.16 21.84 3.80
CA ASP A 68 10.20 21.09 3.09
C ASP A 68 10.51 19.79 3.84
N ALA A 69 10.48 19.83 5.17
CA ALA A 69 10.64 18.66 6.03
C ALA A 69 9.53 17.62 5.82
N LEU A 70 8.27 18.05 5.71
CA LEU A 70 7.15 17.17 5.35
C LEU A 70 7.30 16.60 3.94
N PHE A 71 7.77 17.38 2.97
CA PHE A 71 8.00 16.88 1.61
C PHE A 71 9.11 15.83 1.56
N VAL A 72 10.23 16.06 2.24
CA VAL A 72 11.34 15.08 2.28
C VAL A 72 10.86 13.76 2.90
N LEU A 73 10.11 13.80 4.01
CA LEU A 73 9.53 12.60 4.60
C LEU A 73 8.47 11.94 3.71
N GLY A 74 7.60 12.73 3.08
CA GLY A 74 6.55 12.22 2.21
C GLY A 74 7.12 11.53 0.97
N ILE A 75 8.11 12.15 0.33
CA ILE A 75 8.80 11.59 -0.84
C ILE A 75 9.66 10.38 -0.43
N GLY A 76 10.41 10.48 0.66
CA GLY A 76 11.20 9.35 1.16
C GLY A 76 10.32 8.15 1.53
N GLY A 77 9.23 8.41 2.25
CA GLY A 77 8.24 7.39 2.62
C GLY A 77 7.55 6.77 1.40
N SER A 78 7.17 7.58 0.40
CA SER A 78 6.57 7.06 -0.83
C SER A 78 7.54 6.19 -1.62
N TYR A 79 8.82 6.55 -1.69
CA TYR A 79 9.86 5.70 -2.29
C TYR A 79 9.98 4.35 -1.59
N LEU A 80 9.92 4.30 -0.26
CA LEU A 80 9.93 3.05 0.48
C LEU A 80 8.70 2.18 0.17
N LEU A 81 7.52 2.81 0.04
CA LEU A 81 6.30 2.10 -0.35
C LEU A 81 6.38 1.58 -1.79
N LEU A 82 6.90 2.38 -2.72
CA LEU A 82 7.14 1.95 -4.10
C LEU A 82 8.15 0.81 -4.17
N PHE A 83 9.21 0.85 -3.35
CA PHE A 83 10.17 -0.23 -3.26
C PHE A 83 9.54 -1.52 -2.73
N LYS A 84 8.69 -1.44 -1.70
CA LYS A 84 7.92 -2.59 -1.23
C LYS A 84 7.03 -3.16 -2.32
N LEU A 85 6.29 -2.30 -3.03
CA LEU A 85 5.44 -2.72 -4.16
C LEU A 85 6.25 -3.44 -5.24
N TYR A 86 7.43 -2.93 -5.59
CA TYR A 86 8.33 -3.57 -6.54
C TYR A 86 8.72 -5.00 -6.10
N LEU A 87 9.07 -5.19 -4.82
CA LEU A 87 9.38 -6.52 -4.26
C LEU A 87 8.19 -7.47 -4.29
N ASP A 88 6.99 -6.96 -4.02
CA ASP A 88 5.76 -7.76 -4.05
C ASP A 88 5.43 -8.20 -5.49
N ILE A 89 5.61 -7.32 -6.48
CA ILE A 89 5.46 -7.64 -7.90
C ILE A 89 6.45 -8.72 -8.33
N ASP A 90 7.73 -8.58 -7.96
CA ASP A 90 8.76 -9.56 -8.28
C ASP A 90 8.46 -10.94 -7.64
N ARG A 91 7.94 -10.97 -6.42
CA ARG A 91 7.48 -12.23 -5.79
C ARG A 91 6.34 -12.86 -6.58
N LEU A 92 5.34 -12.06 -6.96
CA LEU A 92 4.20 -12.53 -7.75
C LEU A 92 4.64 -13.09 -9.11
N GLU A 93 5.60 -12.46 -9.79
CA GLU A 93 6.15 -12.95 -11.05
C GLU A 93 6.79 -14.34 -10.90
N ARG A 94 7.54 -14.56 -9.82
CA ARG A 94 8.14 -15.88 -9.51
C ARG A 94 7.08 -16.92 -9.22
N GLU A 95 6.01 -16.55 -8.50
CA GLU A 95 4.91 -17.46 -8.19
C GLU A 95 4.11 -17.85 -9.43
N ILE A 96 3.81 -16.89 -10.31
CA ILE A 96 3.17 -17.13 -11.61
C ILE A 96 4.04 -18.07 -12.45
N THR A 97 5.35 -17.81 -12.53
CA THR A 97 6.28 -18.68 -13.27
C THR A 97 6.27 -20.13 -12.75
N LYS A 98 6.27 -20.31 -11.41
CA LYS A 98 6.17 -21.65 -10.80
C LYS A 98 4.83 -22.30 -11.09
N LEU A 99 3.74 -21.53 -11.07
CA LEU A 99 2.39 -22.03 -11.37
C LEU A 99 2.29 -22.50 -12.82
N THR A 100 2.76 -21.71 -13.78
CA THR A 100 2.76 -22.08 -15.21
C THR A 100 3.56 -23.35 -15.46
N ARG A 101 4.74 -23.52 -14.83
CA ARG A 101 5.52 -24.77 -14.93
C ARG A 101 4.76 -25.97 -14.40
N LYS A 102 4.10 -25.85 -13.23
CA LYS A 102 3.28 -26.94 -12.67
C LYS A 102 2.10 -27.29 -13.57
N ILE A 103 1.47 -26.29 -14.20
CA ILE A 103 0.39 -26.51 -15.15
C ILE A 103 0.92 -27.26 -16.39
N ALA A 104 2.06 -26.85 -16.95
CA ALA A 104 2.67 -27.52 -18.10
C ALA A 104 2.96 -29.00 -17.82
N PHE A 105 3.61 -29.33 -16.69
CA PHE A 105 3.88 -30.72 -16.33
C PHE A 105 2.60 -31.54 -16.13
N LYS A 106 1.57 -30.97 -15.51
CA LYS A 106 0.28 -31.66 -15.34
C LYS A 106 -0.43 -31.93 -16.67
N LEU A 107 -0.33 -31.00 -17.62
CA LEU A 107 -0.92 -31.18 -18.95
C LEU A 107 -0.20 -32.31 -19.71
N GLU A 108 1.13 -32.35 -19.66
CA GLU A 108 1.94 -33.42 -20.26
C GLU A 108 1.61 -34.80 -19.66
N GLU A 109 1.50 -34.90 -18.32
CA GLU A 109 1.11 -36.15 -17.64
C GLU A 109 -0.29 -36.62 -18.06
N ILE A 110 -1.24 -35.70 -18.22
CA ILE A 110 -2.59 -36.03 -18.70
C ILE A 110 -2.55 -36.53 -20.15
N GLU A 111 -1.76 -35.90 -21.02
CA GLU A 111 -1.59 -36.33 -22.42
C GLU A 111 -0.99 -37.75 -22.51
N GLU A 112 0.04 -38.06 -21.71
CA GLU A 112 0.63 -39.41 -21.68
C GLU A 112 -0.36 -40.50 -21.24
N VAL A 113 -1.22 -40.20 -20.26
CA VAL A 113 -2.27 -41.13 -19.80
C VAL A 113 -3.30 -41.36 -20.90
N LEU A 114 -3.74 -40.29 -21.59
CA LEU A 114 -4.70 -40.38 -22.69
C LEU A 114 -4.14 -41.16 -23.90
N GLU A 115 -2.84 -41.03 -24.19
CA GLU A 115 -2.19 -41.82 -25.24
C GLU A 115 -2.09 -43.31 -24.90
N LYS A 116 -1.88 -43.65 -23.62
CA LYS A 116 -1.88 -45.05 -23.15
C LYS A 116 -3.25 -45.69 -23.26
N ASP A 117 -4.32 -44.98 -22.93
CA ASP A 117 -5.69 -45.49 -23.03
C ASP A 117 -6.18 -45.65 -24.49
N ARG A 118 -5.52 -44.98 -25.45
CA ARG A 118 -5.81 -45.11 -26.89
C ARG A 118 -5.09 -46.27 -27.59
N LYS A 119 -4.11 -46.91 -26.95
CA LYS A 119 -3.34 -48.04 -27.51
C LYS A 119 -3.86 -49.37 -26.99
#